data_AF-A0A2D6CLY4-F1
#
_entry.id   AF-A0A2D6CLY4-F1
#
_cell.length_a   1.000
_cell.length_b   1.000
_cell.length_c   1.000
_cell.angle_alpha   90.00
_cell.angle_beta   90.00
_cell.angle_gamma   90.00
#
_symmetry.space_group_name_H-M   'P 1'
#
loop_
_entity.id
_entity.type
_entity.pdbx_description
1 polymer ?
#
loop_
_entity_poly.entity_id
_entity_poly.type
_entity_poly.pdbx_seq_one_letter_code
_entity_poly.pdbx_strand_id
1 'polypeptide(L)'
;MNKVLSTLSLFLFLSLPSAAQEYQQDVNFFELQVAQPVHTGDKIEVLELFWYRCPHCYALEPYLNKWLKNKPDFVEFVRLPAVLNRSWTFDARVYYTFVALGLVDRLHEP
;
A
#
# COMPACT_ATOMS: atom_id res chain seq x y z
N MET A 1 29.78 42.64 -17.22
CA MET A 1 30.02 41.57 -16.22
C MET A 1 29.01 41.56 -15.08
N ASN A 2 28.39 42.69 -14.73
CA ASN A 2 27.48 42.78 -13.56
C ASN A 2 26.08 42.16 -13.79
N LYS A 3 25.63 42.02 -15.06
CA LYS A 3 24.34 41.39 -15.38
C LYS A 3 24.36 39.86 -15.29
N VAL A 4 25.51 39.24 -15.57
CA VAL A 4 25.70 37.77 -15.46
C VAL A 4 25.77 37.34 -13.99
N LEU A 5 26.34 38.20 -13.13
CA LEU A 5 26.35 37.99 -11.68
C LEU A 5 24.93 38.09 -11.07
N SER A 6 24.10 38.99 -11.60
CA SER A 6 22.70 39.14 -11.18
C SER A 6 21.80 37.97 -11.59
N THR A 7 22.07 37.31 -12.72
CA THR A 7 21.30 36.14 -13.16
C THR A 7 21.70 34.85 -12.44
N LEU A 8 22.94 34.76 -11.94
CA LEU A 8 23.41 33.59 -11.19
C LEU A 8 22.80 33.54 -9.77
N SER A 9 22.48 34.69 -9.18
CA SER A 9 21.84 34.77 -7.86
C SER A 9 20.38 34.32 -7.86
N LEU A 10 19.70 34.27 -9.02
CA LEU A 10 18.30 33.87 -9.13
C LEU A 10 18.11 32.34 -9.26
N PHE A 11 19.16 31.61 -9.66
CA PHE A 11 19.11 30.14 -9.78
C PHE A 11 19.32 29.40 -8.45
N LEU A 12 19.82 30.07 -7.42
CA LEU A 12 20.13 29.44 -6.12
C LEU A 12 18.90 29.31 -5.20
N PHE A 13 17.77 29.94 -5.52
CA PHE A 13 16.57 29.94 -4.67
C PHE A 13 15.55 28.82 -4.96
N LEU A 14 15.79 27.96 -5.96
CA LEU A 14 14.85 26.91 -6.39
C LEU A 14 15.12 25.51 -5.81
N SER A 15 16.10 25.38 -4.91
CA SER A 15 16.41 24.11 -4.24
C SER A 15 15.89 24.10 -2.80
N LEU A 16 14.59 24.35 -2.63
CA LEU A 16 13.92 23.98 -1.37
C LEU A 16 13.83 22.45 -1.35
N PRO A 17 14.45 21.77 -0.37
CA PRO A 17 14.22 20.35 -0.19
C PRO A 17 12.72 20.19 0.09
N SER A 18 12.05 19.39 -0.74
CA SER A 18 10.72 18.91 -0.41
C SER A 18 10.88 18.11 0.88
N ALA A 19 10.45 18.68 2.01
CA ALA A 19 10.37 17.94 3.25
C ALA A 19 9.37 16.80 3.00
N ALA A 20 9.89 15.59 2.84
CA ALA A 20 9.06 14.40 2.84
C ALA A 20 8.29 14.38 4.16
N GLN A 21 7.00 14.03 4.09
CA GLN A 21 6.19 13.86 5.30
C GLN A 21 6.90 12.83 6.19
N GLU A 22 7.36 13.27 7.37
CA GLU A 22 7.95 12.37 8.34
C GLU A 22 6.82 11.57 8.99
N TYR A 23 6.89 10.24 8.90
CA TYR A 23 5.93 9.35 9.54
C TYR A 23 6.35 9.10 10.98
N GLN A 24 5.43 9.29 11.91
CA GLN A 24 5.69 9.13 13.34
C GLN A 24 5.10 7.80 13.82
N GLN A 25 5.92 7.02 14.52
CA GLN A 25 5.47 5.82 15.23
C GLN A 25 4.40 6.20 16.26
N ASP A 26 3.43 5.32 16.47
CA ASP A 26 2.27 5.49 17.35
C ASP A 26 1.25 6.55 16.89
N VAL A 27 1.50 7.18 15.74
CA VAL A 27 0.56 8.10 15.06
C VAL A 27 0.15 7.54 13.70
N ASN A 28 1.13 7.24 12.85
CA ASN A 28 0.87 6.77 11.49
C ASN A 28 0.94 5.25 11.37
N PHE A 29 1.75 4.59 12.21
CA PHE A 29 1.92 3.15 12.22
C PHE A 29 2.30 2.68 13.63
N PHE A 30 2.12 1.38 13.86
CA PHE A 30 2.57 0.69 15.06
C PHE A 30 3.54 -0.41 14.66
N GLU A 31 4.67 -0.49 15.36
CA GLU A 31 5.56 -1.64 15.21
C GLU A 31 4.99 -2.85 15.96
N LEU A 32 4.94 -3.98 15.28
CA LEU A 32 4.57 -5.23 15.94
C LEU A 32 5.74 -5.68 16.81
N GLN A 33 5.45 -6.01 18.07
CA GLN A 33 6.46 -6.51 19.02
C GLN A 33 7.13 -7.80 18.55
N VAL A 34 6.41 -8.60 17.76
CA VAL A 34 6.89 -9.86 17.19
C VAL A 34 6.76 -9.76 15.68
N ALA A 35 7.91 -9.88 15.00
CA ALA A 35 7.95 -9.96 13.55
C ALA A 35 7.11 -11.15 13.07
N GLN A 36 6.22 -10.90 12.12
CA GLN A 36 5.42 -11.95 11.51
C GLN A 36 6.21 -12.63 10.40
N PRO A 37 6.07 -13.96 10.23
CA PRO A 37 6.67 -14.64 9.09
C PRO A 37 6.03 -14.11 7.79
N VAL A 38 6.87 -13.83 6.80
CA VAL A 38 6.44 -13.42 5.45
C VAL A 38 6.58 -14.57 4.47
N HIS A 39 5.83 -14.51 3.36
CA HIS A 39 5.89 -15.52 2.30
C HIS A 39 6.50 -15.01 0.99
N THR A 40 7.03 -13.79 1.00
CA THR A 40 7.51 -13.04 -0.18
C THR A 40 9.02 -13.13 -0.41
N GLY A 41 9.72 -13.95 0.38
CA GLY A 41 11.18 -14.11 0.31
C GLY A 41 11.92 -12.81 0.65
N ASP A 42 12.78 -12.36 -0.24
CA ASP A 42 13.60 -11.15 -0.05
C ASP A 42 12.84 -9.84 -0.35
N LYS A 43 11.62 -9.92 -0.89
CA LYS A 43 10.79 -8.73 -1.16
C LYS A 43 10.07 -8.26 0.10
N ILE A 44 9.86 -6.94 0.19
CA ILE A 44 9.05 -6.34 1.24
C ILE A 44 7.59 -6.73 1.03
N GLU A 45 7.00 -7.44 1.99
CA GLU A 45 5.58 -7.79 1.99
C GLU A 45 4.75 -6.58 2.43
N VAL A 46 3.77 -6.20 1.61
CA VAL A 46 2.69 -5.29 2.01
C VAL A 46 1.42 -6.11 2.05
N LEU A 47 0.95 -6.39 3.27
CA LEU A 47 -0.22 -7.21 3.52
C LEU A 47 -1.46 -6.36 3.78
N GLU A 48 -2.53 -6.61 3.02
CA GLU A 48 -3.85 -6.07 3.31
C GLU A 48 -4.74 -7.13 4.00
N LEU A 49 -5.29 -6.76 5.16
CA LEU A 49 -6.39 -7.48 5.80
C LEU A 49 -7.72 -6.86 5.38
N PHE A 50 -8.53 -7.58 4.61
CA PHE A 50 -9.81 -7.07 4.10
C PHE A 50 -10.97 -7.99 4.44
N TRP A 51 -12.20 -7.48 4.29
CA TRP A 51 -13.42 -8.29 4.32
C TRP A 51 -14.41 -7.75 3.28
N TYR A 52 -15.05 -8.62 2.50
CA TYR A 52 -15.94 -8.18 1.40
C TYR A 52 -17.12 -7.30 1.84
N ARG A 53 -17.52 -7.34 3.11
CA ARG A 53 -18.61 -6.50 3.64
C ARG A 53 -18.11 -5.30 4.46
N CYS A 54 -16.80 -5.05 4.45
CA CYS A 54 -16.18 -3.89 5.07
C CYS A 54 -16.32 -2.66 4.15
N PRO A 55 -17.13 -1.64 4.50
CA PRO A 55 -17.32 -0.48 3.64
C PRO A 55 -16.05 0.37 3.47
N HIS A 56 -15.17 0.39 4.48
CA HIS A 56 -13.89 1.10 4.40
C HIS A 56 -12.91 0.42 3.45
N CYS A 57 -12.91 -0.92 3.44
CA CYS A 57 -12.09 -1.72 2.55
C CYS A 57 -12.54 -1.48 1.09
N TYR A 58 -13.86 -1.55 0.85
CA TYR A 58 -14.45 -1.21 -0.44
C TYR A 58 -14.10 0.21 -0.92
N ALA A 59 -14.12 1.20 -0.01
CA ALA A 59 -13.76 2.57 -0.34
C ALA A 59 -12.24 2.77 -0.62
N LEU A 60 -11.39 1.88 -0.10
CA LEU A 60 -9.93 1.90 -0.29
C LEU A 60 -9.52 1.33 -1.66
N GLU A 61 -10.23 0.33 -2.17
CA GLU A 61 -9.88 -0.43 -3.39
C GLU A 61 -9.48 0.45 -4.60
N PRO A 62 -10.19 1.54 -4.96
CA PRO A 62 -9.78 2.36 -6.10
C PRO A 62 -8.39 2.99 -5.94
N TYR A 63 -8.02 3.38 -4.71
CA TYR A 63 -6.71 3.96 -4.41
C TYR A 63 -5.63 2.89 -4.37
N LEU A 64 -5.96 1.74 -3.76
CA LEU A 64 -5.07 0.59 -3.69
C LEU A 64 -4.75 0.06 -5.10
N ASN A 65 -5.75 -0.15 -5.95
CA ASN A 65 -5.57 -0.61 -7.33
C ASN A 65 -4.75 0.37 -8.18
N LYS A 66 -4.81 1.67 -7.88
CA LYS A 66 -3.91 2.66 -8.49
C LYS A 66 -2.47 2.50 -7.99
N TRP A 67 -2.26 2.27 -6.70
CA TRP A 67 -0.93 2.03 -6.14
C TRP A 67 -0.33 0.72 -6.65
N LEU A 68 -1.10 -0.36 -6.75
CA LEU A 68 -0.62 -1.66 -7.25
C LEU A 68 -0.03 -1.59 -8.66
N LYS A 69 -0.58 -0.71 -9.52
CA LYS A 69 -0.07 -0.46 -10.88
C LYS A 69 1.29 0.27 -10.90
N ASN A 70 1.66 0.92 -9.80
CA ASN A 70 2.85 1.80 -9.70
C ASN A 70 3.78 1.41 -8.54
N LYS A 71 3.50 0.32 -7.82
CA LYS A 71 4.29 -0.08 -6.66
C LYS A 71 5.74 -0.40 -7.07
N PRO A 72 6.74 -0.17 -6.21
CA PRO A 72 8.11 -0.53 -6.52
C PRO A 72 8.31 -2.04 -6.73
N ASP A 73 9.29 -2.42 -7.54
CA ASP A 73 9.57 -3.82 -7.88
C ASP A 73 10.03 -4.67 -6.68
N PHE A 74 10.65 -4.04 -5.68
CA PHE A 74 11.09 -4.68 -4.44
C PHE A 74 9.95 -4.96 -3.45
N VAL A 75 8.72 -4.54 -3.77
CA VAL A 75 7.52 -4.76 -2.95
C VAL A 75 6.69 -5.89 -3.56
N GLU A 76 6.25 -6.81 -2.72
CA GLU A 76 5.24 -7.81 -3.05
C GLU A 76 3.96 -7.54 -2.26
N PHE A 77 2.82 -7.51 -2.94
CA PHE A 77 1.55 -7.20 -2.31
C PHE A 77 0.74 -8.47 -2.09
N VAL A 78 0.25 -8.65 -0.88
CA VAL A 78 -0.51 -9.84 -0.46
C VAL A 78 -1.84 -9.40 0.12
N ARG A 79 -2.92 -10.11 -0.20
CA ARG A 79 -4.22 -9.93 0.44
C ARG A 79 -4.56 -11.13 1.30
N LEU A 80 -5.05 -10.87 2.51
CA LEU A 80 -5.52 -11.90 3.43
C LEU A 80 -6.92 -11.53 3.94
N PRO A 81 -7.95 -12.35 3.64
CA PRO A 81 -9.27 -12.11 4.18
C PRO A 81 -9.26 -12.20 5.71
N ALA A 82 -9.72 -11.15 6.38
CA ALA A 82 -9.87 -11.13 7.83
C ALA A 82 -11.01 -12.08 8.24
N VAL A 83 -10.76 -12.93 9.22
CA VAL A 83 -11.76 -13.84 9.81
C VAL A 83 -11.85 -13.60 11.31
N LEU A 84 -12.51 -12.50 11.69
CA LEU A 84 -12.66 -12.12 13.11
C LEU A 84 -13.70 -12.98 13.84
N ASN A 85 -14.60 -13.64 13.11
CA ASN A 85 -15.57 -14.59 13.66
C ASN A 85 -15.95 -15.65 12.61
N ARG A 86 -16.64 -16.72 13.05
CA ARG A 86 -17.03 -17.84 12.18
C ARG A 86 -17.84 -17.42 10.97
N SER A 87 -18.72 -16.42 11.08
CA SER A 87 -19.58 -15.99 9.96
C SER A 87 -18.79 -15.38 8.80
N TRP A 88 -17.62 -14.78 9.06
CA TRP A 88 -16.77 -14.16 8.02
C TRP A 88 -15.99 -15.19 7.20
N THR A 89 -15.89 -16.43 7.69
CA THR A 89 -15.17 -17.51 7.01
C THR A 89 -15.71 -17.78 5.60
N PHE A 90 -17.02 -17.56 5.37
CA PHE A 90 -17.60 -17.73 4.05
C PHE A 90 -16.94 -16.81 3.02
N ASP A 91 -16.84 -15.52 3.34
CA ASP A 91 -16.24 -14.51 2.46
C ASP A 91 -14.74 -14.79 2.21
N ALA A 92 -14.02 -15.30 3.22
CA ALA A 92 -12.64 -15.75 3.05
C ALA A 92 -12.51 -16.94 2.08
N ARG A 93 -13.41 -17.93 2.16
CA ARG A 93 -13.43 -19.06 1.20
C ARG A 93 -13.77 -18.58 -0.21
N VAL A 94 -14.67 -17.61 -0.35
CA VAL A 94 -15.00 -17.01 -1.65
C VAL A 94 -13.74 -16.39 -2.27
N TYR A 95 -12.98 -15.59 -1.50
CA TYR A 95 -11.73 -15.02 -1.98
C TYR A 95 -10.73 -16.09 -2.44
N TYR A 96 -10.46 -17.11 -1.62
CA TYR A 96 -9.52 -18.16 -1.99
C TYR A 96 -10.03 -19.06 -3.13
N THR A 97 -11.35 -19.14 -3.34
CA THR A 97 -11.92 -19.75 -4.55
C THR A 97 -11.55 -18.95 -5.79
N PHE A 98 -11.63 -17.61 -5.73
CA PHE A 98 -11.18 -16.75 -6.83
C PHE A 98 -9.68 -16.86 -7.07
N VAL A 99 -8.85 -16.97 -6.02
CA VAL A 99 -7.41 -17.23 -6.14
C VAL A 99 -7.16 -18.55 -6.88
N ALA A 100 -7.79 -19.64 -6.45
CA ALA A 100 -7.63 -20.96 -7.06
C ALA A 100 -8.09 -21.01 -8.53
N LEU A 101 -9.05 -20.17 -8.91
CA LEU A 101 -9.56 -20.06 -10.27
C LEU A 101 -8.81 -19.02 -11.13
N GLY A 102 -7.88 -18.25 -10.56
CA GLY A 102 -7.22 -17.15 -11.28
C GLY A 102 -8.17 -16.00 -11.66
N LEU A 103 -9.20 -15.76 -10.83
CA LEU A 103 -10.28 -14.80 -11.11
C LEU A 103 -10.29 -13.57 -10.18
N VAL A 104 -9.26 -13.40 -9.34
CA VAL A 104 -9.20 -12.29 -8.37
C VAL A 104 -9.36 -10.94 -9.06
N ASP A 105 -8.55 -10.65 -10.09
CA ASP A 105 -8.58 -9.37 -10.83
C ASP A 105 -9.94 -9.05 -11.48
N ARG A 106 -10.83 -10.03 -11.58
CA ARG A 106 -12.17 -9.85 -12.17
C ARG A 106 -13.27 -9.76 -11.12
N LEU A 107 -13.13 -10.48 -10.01
CA LEU A 107 -14.18 -10.70 -9.02
C LEU A 107 -13.89 -10.03 -7.67
N HIS A 108 -12.74 -9.39 -7.55
CA HIS A 108 -12.30 -8.61 -6.38
C HIS A 108 -12.11 -7.14 -6.76
N GLU A 109 -13.01 -6.61 -7.58
CA GLU A 109 -13.10 -5.18 -7.90
C GLU A 109 -14.32 -4.57 -7.16
N PRO A 110 -14.30 -3.26 -6.85
CA PRO A 110 -15.47 -2.57 -6.32
C PRO A 110 -16.68 -2.62 -7.28
#